data_AF-A0A379Z6L4-F1
#
_entry.id   AF-A0A379Z6L4-F1
#
_cell.length_a   1.000
_cell.length_b   1.000
_cell.length_c   1.000
_cell.angle_alpha   90.00
_cell.angle_beta   90.00
_cell.angle_gamma   90.00
#
_symmetry.space_group_name_H-M   'P 1'
#
loop_
_entity.id
_entity.type
_entity.pdbx_description
1 polymer ?
#
loop_
_entity_poly.entity_id
_entity_poly.type
_entity_poly.pdbx_seq_one_letter_code
_entity_poly.pdbx_strand_id
1 'polypeptide(L)'
;MIGLLPSLNRLWQRSPAGYQPGVTLSRLANNLQPYACERVTPCLLRLTLPQGPVIDISEQVSALFMAHIVSQRFQRQGDCRLTAPLTLRITAGDGYGEAVWFIAPAEMTQRRNG
;
A
#
# COMPACT_ATOMS: atom_id res chain seq x y z
N MET A 1 -12.27 30.19 10.28
CA MET A 1 -12.55 28.73 10.35
C MET A 1 -13.66 28.42 9.36
N ILE A 2 -13.30 27.95 8.16
CA ILE A 2 -14.30 27.45 7.20
C ILE A 2 -14.56 26.00 7.58
N GLY A 3 -15.67 25.76 8.29
CA GLY A 3 -16.16 24.42 8.54
C GLY A 3 -16.61 23.81 7.23
N LEU A 4 -15.87 22.82 6.71
CA LEU A 4 -16.32 22.02 5.58
C LEU A 4 -17.69 21.42 5.92
N LEU A 5 -18.69 21.76 5.12
CA LEU A 5 -20.06 21.29 5.25
C LEU A 5 -20.07 19.75 5.33
N PRO A 6 -20.70 19.14 6.34
CA PRO A 6 -20.71 17.69 6.55
C PRO A 6 -21.32 16.89 5.37
N SER A 7 -22.00 17.56 4.43
CA SER A 7 -22.52 16.99 3.19
C SER A 7 -21.45 16.65 2.15
N LEU A 8 -20.37 17.43 2.06
CA LEU A 8 -19.24 17.13 1.16
C LEU A 8 -18.48 15.89 1.63
N ASN A 9 -18.35 15.70 2.95
CA ASN A 9 -17.76 14.50 3.54
C ASN A 9 -18.54 13.23 3.14
N ARG A 10 -19.87 13.31 3.02
CA ARG A 10 -20.71 12.17 2.58
C ARG A 10 -20.55 11.81 1.09
N LEU A 11 -20.31 12.81 0.24
CA LEU A 11 -19.97 12.60 -1.17
C LEU A 11 -18.55 12.03 -1.35
N TRP A 12 -17.62 12.39 -0.46
CA TRP A 12 -16.24 11.88 -0.46
C TRP A 12 -16.06 10.51 0.22
N GLN A 13 -17.04 10.06 1.02
CA GLN A 13 -17.06 8.71 1.61
C GLN A 13 -17.56 7.63 0.65
N ARG A 14 -18.14 8.00 -0.50
CA ARG A 14 -18.56 7.02 -1.50
C ARG A 14 -17.37 6.61 -2.36
N SER A 15 -17.24 5.31 -2.53
CA SER A 15 -16.40 4.75 -3.59
C SER A 15 -16.70 5.42 -4.93
N PRO A 16 -15.67 5.85 -5.69
CA PRO A 16 -15.86 6.45 -7.01
C PRO A 16 -16.70 5.57 -7.93
N ALA A 17 -17.47 6.17 -8.82
CA ALA A 17 -18.21 5.41 -9.83
C ALA A 17 -17.23 4.55 -10.65
N GLY A 18 -17.48 3.24 -10.71
CA GLY A 18 -16.60 2.28 -11.38
C GLY A 18 -15.41 1.77 -10.57
N TYR A 19 -15.18 2.28 -9.35
CA TYR A 19 -14.19 1.68 -8.45
C TYR A 19 -14.64 0.28 -8.03
N GLN A 20 -13.80 -0.70 -8.32
CA GLN A 20 -13.98 -2.08 -7.90
C GLN A 20 -12.92 -2.42 -6.83
N PRO A 21 -13.33 -2.54 -5.56
CA PRO A 21 -12.45 -2.92 -4.46
C PRO A 21 -11.60 -4.14 -4.80
N GLY A 22 -10.28 -4.02 -4.63
CA GLY A 22 -9.36 -5.14 -4.72
C GLY A 22 -8.87 -5.48 -6.12
N VAL A 23 -9.33 -4.80 -7.18
CA VAL A 23 -8.79 -4.98 -8.54
C VAL A 23 -7.33 -4.54 -8.61
N THR A 24 -6.99 -3.42 -7.97
CA THR A 24 -5.61 -2.90 -7.91
C THR A 24 -4.72 -3.85 -7.12
N LEU A 25 -5.22 -4.44 -6.02
CA LEU A 25 -4.49 -5.49 -5.29
C LEU A 25 -4.32 -6.78 -6.08
N SER A 26 -5.28 -7.16 -6.94
CA SER A 26 -5.13 -8.36 -7.79
C SER A 26 -4.01 -8.18 -8.80
N ARG A 27 -3.94 -7.01 -9.43
CA ARG A 27 -2.84 -6.65 -10.33
C ARG A 27 -1.50 -6.64 -9.60
N LEU A 28 -1.48 -6.07 -8.39
CA LEU A 28 -0.29 -6.06 -7.56
C LEU A 28 0.17 -7.48 -7.19
N ALA A 29 -0.74 -8.36 -6.77
CA ALA A 29 -0.41 -9.75 -6.43
C ALA A 29 0.21 -10.50 -7.62
N ASN A 30 -0.28 -10.24 -8.85
CA ASN A 30 0.33 -10.80 -10.06
C ASN A 30 1.75 -10.28 -10.30
N ASN A 31 2.01 -8.99 -10.07
CA ASN A 31 3.34 -8.40 -10.19
C ASN A 31 4.31 -8.84 -9.09
N LEU A 32 3.78 -9.32 -7.96
CA LEU A 32 4.55 -9.82 -6.83
C LEU A 32 4.85 -11.32 -6.93
N GLN A 33 4.44 -12.02 -7.99
CA GLN A 33 4.86 -13.41 -8.18
C GLN A 33 6.41 -13.48 -8.30
N PRO A 34 7.07 -14.47 -7.66
CA PRO A 34 6.52 -15.68 -7.05
C PRO A 34 6.25 -15.58 -5.53
N TYR A 35 6.23 -14.38 -4.94
CA TYR A 35 6.04 -14.24 -3.48
C TYR A 35 4.62 -14.64 -3.04
N ALA A 36 4.53 -15.22 -1.84
CA ALA A 36 3.26 -15.66 -1.27
C ALA A 36 2.39 -14.45 -0.91
N CYS A 37 1.31 -14.27 -1.68
CA CYS A 37 0.32 -13.21 -1.48
C CYS A 37 -1.03 -13.84 -1.08
N GLU A 38 -1.57 -13.43 0.06
CA GLU A 38 -2.88 -13.86 0.56
C GLU A 38 -3.84 -12.68 0.56
N ARG A 39 -5.08 -12.88 0.08
CA ARG A 39 -6.13 -11.87 0.18
C ARG A 39 -6.85 -12.01 1.52
N VAL A 40 -6.62 -11.07 2.45
CA VAL A 40 -7.23 -11.09 3.80
C VAL A 40 -8.64 -10.48 3.78
N THR A 41 -8.80 -9.35 3.09
CA THR A 41 -10.12 -8.73 2.83
C THR A 41 -10.12 -8.18 1.39
N PRO A 42 -11.26 -7.77 0.81
CA PRO A 42 -11.28 -7.22 -0.54
C PRO A 42 -10.24 -6.12 -0.78
N CYS A 43 -10.02 -5.24 0.20
CA CYS A 43 -9.06 -4.13 0.14
C CYS A 43 -7.77 -4.36 0.94
N LEU A 44 -7.47 -5.60 1.36
CA LEU A 44 -6.26 -5.93 2.12
C LEU A 44 -5.59 -7.19 1.56
N LEU A 45 -4.37 -7.02 1.08
CA LEU A 45 -3.47 -8.09 0.64
C LEU A 45 -2.36 -8.26 1.68
N ARG A 46 -2.04 -9.50 2.03
CA ARG A 46 -0.90 -9.83 2.87
C ARG A 46 0.18 -10.47 2.03
N LEU A 47 1.34 -9.84 2.01
CA LEU A 47 2.55 -10.34 1.36
C LEU A 47 3.45 -10.97 2.43
N THR A 48 3.78 -12.24 2.25
CA THR A 48 4.75 -12.95 3.08
C THR A 48 6.04 -13.12 2.30
N LEU A 49 7.11 -12.50 2.79
CA LEU A 49 8.43 -12.60 2.18
C LEU A 49 9.19 -13.80 2.77
N PRO A 50 9.95 -14.57 1.96
CA PRO A 50 10.74 -15.71 2.45
C PRO A 50 11.73 -15.35 3.55
N GLN A 51 12.16 -14.08 3.60
CA GLN A 51 13.10 -13.56 4.60
C GLN A 51 12.43 -13.33 5.98
N GLY A 52 11.13 -13.62 6.12
CA GLY A 52 10.37 -13.50 7.36
C GLY A 52 9.44 -12.29 7.51
N PRO A 53 9.67 -11.10 6.92
CA PRO A 53 8.75 -9.98 7.15
C PRO A 53 7.41 -10.21 6.45
N VAL A 54 6.35 -9.84 7.16
CA VAL A 54 4.98 -9.81 6.64
C VAL A 54 4.59 -8.37 6.39
N ILE A 55 4.01 -8.10 5.22
CA ILE A 55 3.60 -6.78 4.79
C ILE A 55 2.11 -6.81 4.45
N ASP A 56 1.34 -6.01 5.16
CA ASP A 56 -0.05 -5.74 4.83
C ASP A 56 -0.10 -4.57 3.84
N ILE A 57 -0.84 -4.78 2.76
CA ILE A 57 -0.98 -3.84 1.66
C ILE A 57 -2.46 -3.54 1.49
N SER A 58 -2.87 -2.31 1.79
CA SER A 58 -4.27 -1.88 1.70
C SER A 58 -4.51 -0.88 0.58
N GLU A 59 -5.68 -0.92 -0.03
CA GLU A 59 -6.11 0.13 -0.96
C GLU A 59 -6.55 1.38 -0.18
N GLN A 60 -6.06 2.54 -0.61
CA GLN A 60 -6.44 3.85 -0.11
C GLN A 60 -7.02 4.65 -1.26
N VAL A 61 -8.34 4.79 -1.26
CA VAL A 61 -9.07 5.51 -2.29
C VAL A 61 -9.20 6.97 -1.87
N SER A 62 -8.64 7.87 -2.67
CA SER A 62 -8.75 9.31 -2.47
C SER A 62 -9.58 9.91 -3.59
N ALA A 63 -10.68 10.57 -3.22
CA ALA A 63 -11.45 11.39 -4.13
C ALA A 63 -10.77 12.76 -4.29
N LEU A 64 -10.43 13.13 -5.53
CA LEU A 64 -9.99 14.47 -5.91
C LEU A 64 -11.13 15.17 -6.66
N PHE A 65 -11.00 16.48 -6.87
CA PHE A 65 -12.07 17.31 -7.44
C PHE A 65 -12.62 16.79 -8.79
N MET A 66 -11.78 16.22 -9.66
CA MET A 66 -12.18 15.64 -10.96
C MET A 66 -11.63 14.23 -11.23
N ALA A 67 -11.02 13.60 -10.23
CA ALA A 67 -10.36 12.31 -10.39
C ALA A 67 -10.50 11.48 -9.11
N HIS A 68 -10.21 10.18 -9.21
CA HIS A 68 -9.96 9.36 -8.05
C HIS A 68 -8.60 8.71 -8.21
N ILE A 69 -7.87 8.61 -7.09
CA ILE A 69 -6.60 7.90 -7.03
C ILE A 69 -6.78 6.75 -6.07
N VAL A 70 -6.48 5.54 -6.53
CA VAL A 70 -6.37 4.36 -5.68
C VAL A 70 -4.89 4.14 -5.43
N SER A 71 -4.42 4.47 -4.24
CA SER A 71 -3.05 4.21 -3.82
C SER A 71 -2.98 2.91 -3.02
N GLN A 72 -1.79 2.29 -2.96
CA GLN A 72 -1.53 1.12 -2.12
C GLN A 72 -0.69 1.56 -0.92
N ARG A 73 -1.18 1.29 0.29
CA ARG A 73 -0.46 1.56 1.54
C ARG A 73 0.17 0.29 2.06
N PHE A 74 1.49 0.29 2.15
CA PHE A 74 2.30 -0.82 2.68
C PHE A 74 2.56 -0.61 4.17
N GLN A 75 2.25 -1.61 4.99
CA GLN A 75 2.43 -1.61 6.42
C GLN A 75 3.12 -2.90 6.85
N ARG A 76 4.26 -2.77 7.52
CA ARG A 76 4.96 -3.93 8.08
C ARG A 76 4.20 -4.46 9.30
N GLN A 77 3.96 -5.76 9.35
CA GLN A 77 3.45 -6.44 10.53
C GLN A 77 4.59 -7.05 11.36
N GLY A 78 4.45 -6.97 12.68
CA GLY A 78 5.32 -7.66 13.65
C GLY A 78 6.77 -7.17 13.70
N ASP A 79 7.57 -7.94 14.43
CA ASP A 79 9.00 -7.72 14.58
C ASP A 79 9.75 -8.18 13.33
N CYS A 80 10.54 -7.28 12.79
CA CYS A 80 11.38 -7.54 11.64
C CYS A 80 12.78 -7.91 12.13
N ARG A 81 13.13 -9.19 12.06
CA ARG A 81 14.46 -9.71 12.44
C ARG A 81 15.47 -9.66 11.30
N LEU A 82 15.23 -8.80 10.29
CA LEU A 82 16.17 -8.62 9.20
C LEU A 82 17.50 -8.10 9.75
N THR A 83 18.60 -8.79 9.41
CA THR A 83 19.97 -8.36 9.75
C THR A 83 20.50 -7.31 8.76
N ALA A 84 19.88 -7.20 7.58
CA ALA A 84 20.22 -6.25 6.53
C ALA A 84 18.94 -5.66 5.90
N PRO A 85 18.97 -4.42 5.41
CA PRO A 85 17.81 -3.80 4.77
C PRO A 85 17.40 -4.58 3.53
N LEU A 86 16.09 -4.72 3.32
CA LEU A 86 15.52 -5.38 2.15
C LEU A 86 14.85 -4.35 1.25
N THR A 87 15.15 -4.39 -0.04
CA THR A 87 14.57 -3.50 -1.04
C THR A 87 13.52 -4.24 -1.84
N LEU A 88 12.25 -3.84 -1.70
CA LEU A 88 11.16 -4.33 -2.52
C LEU A 88 10.92 -3.33 -3.66
N ARG A 89 11.13 -3.79 -4.90
CA ARG A 89 10.99 -2.97 -6.10
C ARG A 89 9.80 -3.45 -6.91
N ILE A 90 8.80 -2.59 -7.03
CA ILE A 90 7.53 -2.91 -7.68
C ILE A 90 7.44 -2.04 -8.93
N THR A 91 7.34 -2.69 -10.09
CA THR A 91 7.10 -2.01 -11.35
C THR A 91 5.60 -2.00 -11.61
N ALA A 92 4.99 -0.82 -11.71
CA ALA A 92 3.62 -0.71 -12.19
C ALA A 92 3.60 -1.05 -13.70
N GLY A 93 2.72 -1.98 -14.11
CA GLY A 93 2.67 -2.49 -15.49
C GLY A 93 2.22 -1.48 -16.54
N ASP A 94 1.85 -0.27 -16.13
CA ASP A 94 1.47 0.85 -17.00
C ASP A 94 2.64 1.80 -17.34
N GLY A 95 3.85 1.53 -16.82
CA GLY A 95 5.06 2.31 -17.14
C GLY A 95 5.17 3.66 -16.42
N TYR A 96 4.24 3.99 -15.51
CA TYR A 96 4.20 5.31 -14.85
C TYR A 96 4.83 5.34 -13.44
N GLY A 97 5.53 4.29 -13.00
CA GLY A 97 6.27 4.37 -11.74
C GLY A 97 6.98 3.08 -11.31
N GLU A 98 8.19 3.27 -10.80
CA GLU A 98 8.92 2.31 -9.97
C GLU A 98 8.71 2.70 -8.51
N ALA A 99 8.10 1.81 -7.72
CA ALA A 99 8.00 2.00 -6.28
C ALA A 99 9.09 1.17 -5.60
N VAL A 100 10.02 1.86 -4.94
CA VAL A 100 11.11 1.24 -4.17
C VAL A 100 10.81 1.39 -2.68
N TRP A 101 10.62 0.28 -2.00
CA TRP A 101 10.39 0.24 -0.56
C TRP A 101 11.60 -0.34 0.15
N PHE A 102 12.10 0.38 1.16
CA PHE A 102 13.18 -0.07 2.02
C PHE A 102 12.60 -0.58 3.34
N ILE A 103 12.84 -1.86 3.64
CA ILE A 103 12.48 -2.48 4.91
C ILE A 103 13.76 -2.56 5.74
N ALA A 104 13.90 -1.64 6.69
CA ALA A 104 15.06 -1.59 7.58
C ALA A 104 14.84 -2.43 8.86
N PRO A 105 15.93 -2.93 9.47
CA PRO A 105 15.92 -3.43 10.84
C PRO A 105 15.47 -2.31 11.80
N ALA A 106 14.78 -2.66 12.89
CA ALA A 106 14.31 -1.69 13.88
C ALA A 106 15.46 -0.79 14.42
N GLU A 107 16.65 -1.36 14.58
CA GLU A 107 17.85 -0.70 15.11
C GLU A 107 18.45 0.37 14.18
N MET A 108 18.06 0.39 12.90
CA MET A 108 18.62 1.31 11.89
C MET A 108 17.73 2.55 11.66
N THR A 109 16.54 2.62 12.28
CA THR A 109 15.56 3.70 12.07
C THR A 109 15.91 4.98 12.87
N GLN A 110 16.96 4.97 13.71
CA GLN A 110 17.30 6.07 14.62
C GLN A 110 18.50 6.93 14.20
N ARG A 111 19.05 6.79 12.99
CA ARG A 111 20.13 7.68 12.50
C ARG A 111 19.69 8.56 11.34
N ARG A 112 18.89 9.60 11.64
CA ARG A 112 18.86 10.82 10.82
C ARG A 112 18.35 12.03 11.62
N ASN A 113 19.29 12.75 12.23
CA ASN A 113 19.42 14.22 12.29
C ASN A 113 20.32 14.60 13.48
N GLY A 114 21.60 14.75 13.16
CA GLY A 114 22.54 15.65 13.86
C GLY A 114 23.10 16.58 12.81
#